data_AF-A0A4Q1HLL9-F1
#
_entry.id   AF-A0A4Q1HLL9-F1
#
_cell.length_a   1.000
_cell.length_b   1.000
_cell.length_c   1.000
_cell.angle_alpha   90.00
_cell.angle_beta   90.00
_cell.angle_gamma   90.00
#
_symmetry.space_group_name_H-M   'P 1'
#
loop_
_entity.id
_entity.type
_entity.pdbx_description
1 polymer ?
#
loop_
_entity_poly.entity_id
_entity_poly.type
_entity_poly.pdbx_seq_one_letter_code
_entity_poly.pdbx_strand_id
1 'polypeptide(L)'
;MRDALWIPGLGPIGKKEVDQLKLNTQQEGLFKTAQEAQRDLGKSMHEAGRSRHQLLDEQIKAGKLDPHALMDQESQSRQQFQGQVDQVKQKWLAVWDSLNDTQRGQVTQFVKQRQARWEADRKEHRGEHRGPDGHRPPPAGAPAPADKPAG
;
A
#
# COMPACT_ATOMS: atom_id res chain seq x y z
N MET A 1 4.20 -7.37 -14.77
CA MET A 1 2.78 -7.24 -14.37
C MET A 1 2.60 -8.05 -13.10
N ARG A 2 1.88 -7.54 -12.09
CA ARG A 2 1.63 -8.31 -10.86
C ARG A 2 0.51 -9.31 -11.16
N ASP A 3 0.90 -10.51 -11.61
CA ASP A 3 -0.01 -11.64 -11.80
C ASP A 3 -0.30 -12.27 -10.43
N ALA A 4 -0.91 -11.49 -9.53
CA ALA A 4 -1.14 -11.90 -8.16
C ALA A 4 -2.65 -12.00 -7.90
N LEU A 5 -3.08 -13.09 -7.26
CA LEU A 5 -4.45 -13.25 -6.78
C LEU A 5 -4.62 -12.41 -5.52
N TRP A 6 -5.41 -11.35 -5.58
CA TRP A 6 -5.70 -10.56 -4.39
C TRP A 6 -6.93 -11.10 -3.68
N ILE A 7 -6.79 -11.43 -2.39
CA ILE A 7 -7.92 -11.90 -1.58
C ILE A 7 -8.24 -10.82 -0.54
N PRO A 8 -9.45 -10.24 -0.54
CA PRO A 8 -9.82 -9.23 0.44
C PRO A 8 -9.61 -9.75 1.87
N GLY A 9 -8.97 -8.95 2.72
CA GLY A 9 -8.65 -9.32 4.11
C GLY A 9 -7.42 -10.22 4.28
N LEU A 10 -7.01 -10.98 3.26
CA LEU A 10 -5.82 -11.83 3.30
C LEU A 10 -4.65 -11.25 2.52
N GLY A 11 -4.87 -10.38 1.53
CA GLY A 11 -3.82 -9.78 0.71
C GLY A 11 -3.38 -10.64 -0.48
N PRO A 12 -2.31 -10.25 -1.19
CA PRO A 12 -1.94 -10.84 -2.47
C PRO A 12 -1.21 -12.18 -2.35
N ILE A 13 -1.63 -13.14 -3.17
CA ILE A 13 -0.96 -14.43 -3.43
C ILE A 13 -0.14 -14.25 -4.71
N GLY A 14 1.15 -14.60 -4.67
CA GLY A 14 2.07 -14.34 -5.75
C GLY A 14 1.79 -15.19 -7.00
N LYS A 15 2.40 -14.79 -8.12
CA LYS A 15 2.24 -15.46 -9.42
C LYS A 15 2.52 -16.95 -9.36
N LYS A 16 3.62 -17.33 -8.72
CA LYS A 16 4.05 -18.73 -8.62
C LYS A 16 3.02 -19.58 -7.87
N GLU A 17 2.40 -19.03 -6.85
CA GLU A 17 1.34 -19.70 -6.11
C GLU A 17 0.05 -19.77 -6.92
N VAL A 18 -0.31 -18.72 -7.67
CA VAL A 18 -1.47 -18.72 -8.58
C VAL A 18 -1.31 -19.76 -9.68
N ASP A 19 -0.13 -19.86 -10.30
CA ASP A 19 0.18 -20.84 -11.33
C ASP A 19 0.02 -22.29 -10.79
N GLN A 20 0.29 -22.51 -9.50
CA GLN A 20 0.11 -23.81 -8.83
C GLN A 20 -1.36 -24.18 -8.58
N LEU A 21 -2.26 -23.19 -8.52
CA LEU A 21 -3.70 -23.45 -8.36
C LEU A 21 -4.31 -24.08 -9.61
N LYS A 22 -3.61 -24.03 -10.76
CA LYS A 22 -4.06 -24.58 -12.05
C LYS A 22 -5.51 -24.19 -12.32
N LEU A 23 -5.75 -22.88 -12.38
CA LEU A 23 -7.08 -22.34 -12.60
C LEU A 23 -7.66 -22.88 -13.91
N ASN A 24 -8.93 -23.24 -13.91
CA ASN A 24 -9.61 -23.62 -15.15
C ASN A 24 -9.98 -22.37 -15.97
N THR A 25 -10.41 -22.55 -17.22
CA THR A 25 -10.73 -21.44 -18.13
C THR A 25 -11.76 -20.45 -17.57
N GLN A 26 -12.75 -20.93 -16.82
CA GLN A 26 -13.76 -20.05 -16.18
C GLN A 26 -13.12 -19.21 -15.07
N GLN A 27 -12.33 -19.83 -14.20
CA GLN A 27 -11.61 -19.18 -13.11
C GLN A 27 -10.58 -18.17 -13.64
N GLU A 28 -9.86 -18.50 -14.71
CA GLU A 28 -8.94 -17.60 -15.41
C GLU A 28 -9.65 -16.36 -15.98
N GLY A 29 -10.87 -16.53 -16.52
CA GLY A 29 -11.68 -15.41 -17.01
C GLY A 29 -12.09 -14.44 -15.89
N LEU A 30 -12.54 -14.98 -14.76
CA LEU A 30 -12.84 -14.20 -13.56
C LEU A 30 -11.58 -13.50 -13.02
N PHE A 31 -10.46 -14.21 -12.97
CA PHE A 31 -9.18 -13.69 -12.52
C PHE A 31 -8.72 -12.50 -13.36
N LYS A 32 -8.74 -12.63 -14.69
CA LYS A 32 -8.38 -11.54 -15.61
C LYS A 32 -9.28 -10.33 -15.44
N THR A 33 -10.59 -10.55 -15.33
CA THR A 33 -11.57 -9.48 -15.10
C THR A 33 -11.30 -8.72 -13.78
N ALA A 34 -10.97 -9.44 -12.71
CA ALA A 34 -10.62 -8.84 -11.43
C ALA A 34 -9.28 -8.08 -11.50
N GLN A 35 -8.29 -8.65 -12.19
CA GLN A 35 -6.98 -8.05 -12.40
C GLN A 35 -7.07 -6.74 -13.21
N GLU A 36 -7.85 -6.72 -14.28
CA GLU A 36 -8.08 -5.53 -15.09
C GLU A 36 -8.77 -4.43 -14.29
N ALA A 37 -9.85 -4.76 -13.56
CA ALA A 37 -10.55 -3.80 -12.71
C ALA A 37 -9.62 -3.23 -11.62
N GLN A 38 -8.79 -4.07 -10.99
CA GLN A 38 -7.80 -3.60 -10.02
C GLN A 38 -6.73 -2.70 -10.67
N ARG A 39 -6.27 -3.04 -11.87
CA ARG A 39 -5.28 -2.23 -12.60
C ARG A 39 -5.83 -0.85 -12.91
N ASP A 40 -7.07 -0.78 -13.38
CA ASP A 40 -7.68 0.48 -13.78
C ASP A 40 -8.00 1.35 -12.57
N LEU A 41 -8.51 0.76 -11.47
CA LEU A 41 -8.60 1.44 -10.18
C LEU A 41 -7.24 1.97 -9.71
N GLY A 42 -6.19 1.14 -9.80
CA GLY A 42 -4.83 1.54 -9.41
C GLY A 42 -4.30 2.72 -10.21
N LYS A 43 -4.60 2.79 -11.52
CA LYS A 43 -4.26 3.95 -12.37
C LYS A 43 -5.00 5.20 -11.90
N SER A 44 -6.31 5.12 -11.70
CA SER A 44 -7.11 6.28 -11.27
C SER A 44 -6.68 6.78 -9.89
N MET A 45 -6.37 5.88 -8.95
CA MET A 45 -5.82 6.27 -7.65
C MET A 45 -4.43 6.90 -7.76
N HIS A 46 -3.59 6.41 -8.67
CA HIS A 46 -2.27 6.99 -8.92
C HIS A 46 -2.38 8.40 -9.52
N GLU A 47 -3.29 8.62 -10.46
CA GLU A 47 -3.57 9.94 -11.03
C GLU A 47 -4.09 10.92 -9.98
N ALA A 48 -5.06 10.51 -9.15
CA ALA A 48 -5.55 11.34 -8.05
C ALA A 48 -4.43 11.68 -7.04
N GLY A 49 -3.55 10.72 -6.75
CA GLY A 49 -2.36 10.95 -5.92
C GLY A 49 -1.39 11.94 -6.53
N ARG A 50 -1.20 11.91 -7.87
CA ARG A 50 -0.40 12.91 -8.59
C ARG A 50 -1.00 14.30 -8.48
N SER A 51 -2.33 14.43 -8.64
CA SER A 51 -3.01 15.73 -8.46
C SER A 51 -2.85 16.27 -7.05
N ARG A 52 -2.89 15.42 -6.01
CA ARG A 52 -2.62 15.85 -4.62
C ARG A 52 -1.19 16.33 -4.45
N HIS A 53 -0.22 15.62 -5.05
CA HIS A 53 1.17 16.00 -4.98
C HIS A 53 1.42 17.35 -5.67
N GLN A 54 0.77 17.60 -6.80
CA GLN A 54 0.81 18.88 -7.50
C GLN A 54 0.24 20.02 -6.64
N LEU A 55 -0.91 19.80 -5.98
CA LEU A 55 -1.49 20.80 -5.07
C LEU A 55 -0.53 21.14 -3.91
N LEU A 56 0.12 20.13 -3.33
CA LEU A 56 1.12 20.34 -2.27
C LEU A 56 2.32 21.14 -2.80
N ASP A 57 2.84 20.81 -3.99
CA ASP A 57 3.96 21.52 -4.60
C ASP A 57 3.62 22.99 -4.89
N GLU A 58 2.40 23.27 -5.38
CA GLU A 58 1.90 24.64 -5.58
C GLU A 58 1.79 25.42 -4.27
N GLN A 59 1.26 24.80 -3.22
CA GLN A 59 1.18 25.37 -1.88
C GLN A 59 2.57 25.72 -1.32
N ILE A 60 3.53 24.81 -1.46
CA ILE A 60 4.92 25.03 -1.03
C ILE A 60 5.54 26.20 -1.82
N LYS A 61 5.39 26.23 -3.16
CA LYS A 61 5.91 27.32 -4.01
C LYS A 61 5.29 28.66 -3.66
N ALA A 62 4.01 28.68 -3.29
CA ALA A 62 3.30 29.88 -2.83
C ALA A 62 3.67 30.31 -1.40
N GLY A 63 4.48 29.53 -0.68
CA GLY A 63 4.82 29.78 0.72
C GLY A 63 3.62 29.64 1.67
N LYS A 64 2.56 28.93 1.24
CA LYS A 64 1.30 28.77 1.98
C LYS A 64 0.91 27.30 1.98
N LEU A 65 1.21 26.61 3.09
CA LEU A 65 0.76 25.24 3.30
C LEU A 65 -0.66 25.26 3.89
N ASP A 66 -1.60 24.63 3.20
CA ASP A 66 -2.97 24.45 3.65
C ASP A 66 -3.30 22.95 3.78
N PRO A 67 -3.15 22.39 5.00
CA PRO A 67 -3.51 21.02 5.29
C PRO A 67 -4.99 20.70 5.10
N HIS A 68 -5.90 21.68 5.27
CA HIS A 68 -7.34 21.46 5.12
C HIS A 68 -7.69 21.16 3.67
N ALA A 69 -7.16 21.96 2.73
CA ALA A 69 -7.34 21.71 1.30
C ALA A 69 -6.81 20.32 0.88
N LEU A 70 -5.69 19.87 1.45
CA LEU A 70 -5.14 18.54 1.17
C LEU A 70 -6.01 17.41 1.74
N MET A 71 -6.60 17.61 2.93
CA MET A 71 -7.51 16.66 3.55
C MET A 71 -8.85 16.57 2.83
N ASP A 72 -9.37 17.69 2.33
CA ASP A 72 -10.61 17.72 1.55
C ASP A 72 -10.45 16.97 0.23
N GLN A 73 -9.35 17.21 -0.49
CA GLN A 73 -9.04 16.48 -1.73
C GLN A 73 -8.87 14.98 -1.47
N GLU A 74 -8.21 14.61 -0.37
CA GLU A 74 -8.06 13.21 0.03
C GLU A 74 -9.42 12.57 0.33
N SER A 75 -10.29 13.27 1.07
CA SER A 75 -11.61 12.78 1.45
C SER A 75 -12.51 12.58 0.23
N GLN A 76 -12.52 13.56 -0.69
CA GLN A 76 -13.26 13.47 -1.95
C GLN A 76 -12.77 12.30 -2.80
N SER A 77 -11.45 12.15 -2.92
CA SER A 77 -10.84 11.01 -3.65
C SER A 77 -11.24 9.68 -3.02
N ARG A 78 -11.17 9.56 -1.70
CA ARG A 78 -11.57 8.34 -0.98
C ARG A 78 -13.04 7.99 -1.23
N GLN A 79 -13.95 8.96 -1.14
CA GLN A 79 -15.37 8.76 -1.42
C GLN A 79 -15.62 8.33 -2.86
N GLN A 80 -14.95 8.99 -3.83
CA GLN A 80 -15.04 8.66 -5.24
C GLN A 80 -14.58 7.22 -5.54
N PHE A 81 -13.49 6.78 -4.93
CA PHE A 81 -12.93 5.45 -5.16
C PHE A 81 -13.58 4.35 -4.32
N GLN A 82 -14.31 4.67 -3.25
CA GLN A 82 -14.88 3.65 -2.37
C GLN A 82 -15.76 2.64 -3.14
N GLY A 83 -16.66 3.13 -3.99
CA GLY A 83 -17.49 2.26 -4.82
C GLY A 83 -16.69 1.38 -5.78
N GLN A 84 -15.65 1.93 -6.42
CA GLN A 84 -14.79 1.19 -7.35
C GLN A 84 -13.95 0.14 -6.60
N VAL A 85 -13.43 0.49 -5.42
CA VAL A 85 -12.71 -0.43 -4.53
C VAL A 85 -13.60 -1.59 -4.14
N ASP A 86 -14.86 -1.33 -3.79
CA ASP A 86 -15.80 -2.39 -3.40
C ASP A 86 -16.19 -3.28 -4.58
N GLN A 87 -16.34 -2.73 -5.78
CA GLN A 87 -16.52 -3.52 -7.01
C GLN A 87 -15.32 -4.43 -7.29
N VAL A 88 -14.10 -3.92 -7.14
CA VAL A 88 -12.87 -4.72 -7.30
C VAL A 88 -12.82 -5.84 -6.25
N LYS A 89 -13.19 -5.55 -4.99
CA LYS A 89 -13.30 -6.58 -3.94
C LYS A 89 -14.29 -7.67 -4.31
N GLN A 90 -15.48 -7.30 -4.79
CA GLN A 90 -16.50 -8.27 -5.21
C GLN A 90 -16.01 -9.15 -6.36
N LYS A 91 -15.30 -8.59 -7.34
CA LYS A 91 -14.71 -9.37 -8.44
C LYS A 91 -13.67 -10.38 -7.92
N TRP A 92 -12.83 -9.97 -6.97
CA TRP A 92 -11.89 -10.89 -6.33
C TRP A 92 -12.56 -11.95 -5.46
N LEU A 93 -13.64 -11.61 -4.76
CA LEU A 93 -14.45 -12.60 -4.04
C LEU A 93 -15.07 -13.61 -5.01
N ALA A 94 -15.56 -13.18 -6.16
CA ALA A 94 -16.08 -14.11 -7.17
C ALA A 94 -15.02 -15.10 -7.67
N VAL A 95 -13.75 -14.67 -7.81
CA VAL A 95 -12.63 -15.58 -8.10
C VAL A 95 -12.47 -16.59 -6.98
N TRP A 96 -12.42 -16.14 -5.73
CA TRP A 96 -12.30 -17.00 -4.55
C TRP A 96 -13.46 -18.00 -4.43
N ASP A 97 -14.69 -17.54 -4.66
CA ASP A 97 -15.90 -18.35 -4.59
C ASP A 97 -15.93 -19.41 -5.69
N SER A 98 -15.32 -19.13 -6.85
CA SER A 98 -15.17 -20.09 -7.93
C SER A 98 -14.09 -21.17 -7.70
N LEU A 99 -13.21 -20.99 -6.71
CA LEU A 99 -12.19 -21.99 -6.36
C LEU A 99 -12.82 -23.21 -5.70
N ASN A 100 -12.33 -24.40 -6.06
CA ASN A 100 -12.73 -25.65 -5.40
C ASN A 100 -12.01 -25.86 -4.06
N ASP A 101 -12.44 -26.87 -3.30
CA ASP A 101 -11.88 -27.15 -1.96
C ASP A 101 -10.38 -27.44 -1.98
N THR A 102 -9.88 -28.13 -3.00
CA THR A 102 -8.45 -28.40 -3.17
C THR A 102 -7.66 -27.10 -3.35
N GLN A 103 -8.13 -26.21 -4.22
CA GLN A 103 -7.51 -24.91 -4.50
C GLN A 103 -7.56 -24.00 -3.26
N ARG A 104 -8.70 -23.93 -2.57
CA ARG A 104 -8.83 -23.17 -1.31
C ARG A 104 -7.90 -23.72 -0.23
N GLY A 105 -7.72 -25.04 -0.17
CA GLY A 105 -6.75 -25.70 0.68
C GLY A 105 -5.31 -25.25 0.37
N GLN A 106 -4.93 -25.21 -0.90
CA GLN A 106 -3.61 -24.71 -1.34
C GLN A 106 -3.42 -23.23 -0.97
N VAL A 107 -4.40 -22.37 -1.25
CA VAL A 107 -4.34 -20.95 -0.87
C VAL A 107 -4.17 -20.80 0.63
N THR A 108 -4.89 -21.58 1.44
CA THR A 108 -4.73 -21.56 2.91
C THR A 108 -3.30 -21.89 3.33
N GLN A 109 -2.66 -22.87 2.68
CA GLN A 109 -1.25 -23.20 2.95
C GLN A 109 -0.31 -22.06 2.55
N PHE A 110 -0.52 -21.43 1.39
CA PHE A 110 0.27 -20.28 0.97
C PHE A 110 0.16 -19.11 1.96
N VAL A 111 -1.04 -18.83 2.45
CA VAL A 111 -1.28 -17.79 3.46
C VAL A 111 -0.57 -18.12 4.78
N LYS A 112 -0.64 -19.38 5.25
CA LYS A 112 0.08 -19.83 6.46
C LYS A 112 1.59 -19.66 6.32
N GLN A 113 2.17 -20.08 5.20
CA GLN A 113 3.60 -19.96 4.95
C GLN A 113 4.03 -18.49 4.93
N ARG A 114 3.24 -17.63 4.29
CA ARG A 114 3.51 -16.19 4.26
C ARG A 114 3.43 -15.58 5.67
N GLN A 115 2.43 -15.95 6.46
CA GLN A 115 2.30 -15.48 7.84
C GLN A 115 3.49 -15.91 8.69
N ALA A 116 3.93 -17.17 8.59
CA ALA A 116 5.10 -17.66 9.31
C ALA A 116 6.39 -16.89 8.92
N ARG A 117 6.57 -16.57 7.63
CA ARG A 117 7.69 -15.73 7.17
C ARG A 117 7.63 -14.33 7.75
N TRP A 118 6.44 -13.70 7.77
CA TRP A 118 6.27 -12.37 8.34
C TRP A 118 6.50 -12.36 9.85
N GLU A 119 6.12 -13.42 10.57
CA GLU A 119 6.39 -13.55 11.99
C GLU A 119 7.89 -13.78 12.27
N ALA A 120 8.59 -14.52 11.43
CA ALA A 120 10.05 -14.70 11.53
C ALA A 120 10.80 -13.38 11.28
N ASP A 121 10.47 -12.70 10.17
CA ASP A 121 11.03 -11.39 9.79
C ASP A 121 10.78 -10.33 10.87
N ARG A 122 9.57 -10.29 11.43
CA ARG A 122 9.24 -9.39 12.55
C ARG A 122 10.02 -9.70 13.83
N LYS A 123 10.44 -10.95 14.05
CA LYS A 123 11.28 -11.33 15.20
C LYS A 123 12.73 -10.93 14.96
N GLU A 124 13.23 -11.07 13.74
CA GLU A 124 14.58 -10.68 13.32
C GLU A 124 14.77 -9.16 13.40
N HIS A 125 13.84 -8.38 12.84
CA HIS A 125 13.90 -6.91 12.84
C HIS A 125 13.41 -6.24 14.13
N ARG A 126 12.92 -7.00 15.13
CA ARG A 126 12.68 -6.48 16.49
C ARG A 126 13.97 -6.25 17.27
N GLY A 127 15.08 -6.87 16.87
CA GLY A 127 16.38 -6.70 17.52
C GLY A 127 17.14 -5.44 17.09
N GLU A 128 16.95 -4.99 15.85
CA GLU A 128 17.80 -3.94 15.23
C GLU A 128 17.39 -2.49 15.57
N HIS A 129 16.17 -2.27 16.07
CA HIS A 129 15.66 -0.93 16.45
C HIS A 129 15.69 -0.64 17.95
N ARG A 130 16.54 -1.35 18.71
CA ARG A 130 16.75 -1.10 20.14
C ARG A 130 18.22 -0.94 20.49
N GLY A 131 18.99 -0.26 19.65
CA GLY A 131 20.28 0.32 20.02
C GLY A 131 20.07 1.69 20.70
N PRO A 132 20.83 2.04 21.76
CA PRO A 132 20.62 3.25 22.57
C PRO A 132 21.07 4.58 21.92
N ASP A 133 21.44 4.61 20.63
CA ASP A 133 21.98 5.81 19.96
C ASP A 133 20.95 6.59 19.12
N GLY A 134 19.70 6.62 19.58
CA GLY A 134 18.59 7.35 18.95
C GLY A 134 18.46 8.83 19.37
N HIS A 135 19.43 9.40 20.09
CA HIS A 135 19.47 10.83 20.39
C HIS A 135 20.21 11.59 19.29
N ARG A 136 19.48 11.99 18.25
CA ARG A 136 19.91 13.11 17.41
C ARG A 136 19.56 14.41 18.16
N PRO A 137 20.51 15.20 18.68
CA PRO A 137 20.20 16.53 19.17
C PRO A 137 19.74 17.41 17.99
N PRO A 138 18.81 18.36 18.22
CA PRO A 138 18.29 19.21 17.16
C PRO A 138 19.39 20.13 16.59
N PRO A 139 19.29 20.55 15.32
CA PRO A 139 20.28 21.44 14.70
C PRO A 139 20.16 22.83 15.33
N ALA A 140 21.17 23.25 16.09
CA ALA A 140 21.28 24.62 16.56
C ALA A 140 21.65 25.51 15.37
N GLY A 141 20.65 26.17 14.79
CA GLY A 141 20.86 27.38 14.00
C GLY A 141 21.61 28.41 14.85
N ALA A 142 22.62 29.02 14.23
CA ALA A 142 23.43 30.08 14.82
C ALA A 142 22.59 31.23 15.40
N PRO A 143 23.16 31.94 16.37
CA PRO A 143 23.42 33.35 16.11
C PRO A 143 24.90 33.69 16.38
N ALA A 144 25.52 34.39 15.44
CA ALA A 144 26.60 35.33 15.72
C ALA A 144 25.98 36.76 15.72
N PRO A 145 26.65 37.85 16.17
CA PRO A 145 27.92 38.01 16.90
C PRO A 145 27.77 38.93 18.15
N ALA A 146 28.82 39.08 18.99
CA ALA A 146 29.25 40.36 19.61
C ALA A 146 30.31 40.14 20.71
N ASP A 147 31.50 40.69 20.43
CA ASP A 147 32.30 41.56 21.32
C ASP A 147 32.28 41.33 22.84
N LYS A 148 33.46 41.04 23.41
CA LYS A 148 33.78 41.44 24.79
C LYS A 148 35.21 41.98 24.89
N PRO A 149 35.42 43.08 25.64
CA PRO A 149 36.69 43.82 25.71
C PRO A 149 37.63 43.30 26.80
N ALA A 150 38.90 43.69 26.63
CA ALA A 150 39.96 44.00 27.61
C ALA A 150 40.19 43.10 28.84
N GLY A 151 41.44 42.62 28.93
CA GLY A 151 42.19 42.26 30.12
C GLY A 151 43.68 42.27 29.79
#